data_AF-A0A8I1U4H3-F1
#
_entry.id   AF-A0A8I1U4H3-F1
#
_cell.length_a   1.000
_cell.length_b   1.000
_cell.length_c   1.000
_cell.angle_alpha   90.00
_cell.angle_beta   90.00
_cell.angle_gamma   90.00
#
_symmetry.space_group_name_H-M   'P 1'
#
loop_
_entity.id
_entity.type
_entity.pdbx_description
1 polymer ?
#
loop_
_entity_poly.entity_id
_entity_poly.type
_entity_poly.pdbx_seq_one_letter_code
_entity_poly.pdbx_strand_id
1 'polypeptide(L)'
;MTAAEARAMIVDARHETARSFNNPAVSERLQVPDGDVRLEELELDSLDLVEWGVEIEKRSGVVLDTADLASAGRLSDVVATLMAKQTADA
;
A
#
# COMPACT_ATOMS: atom_id res chain seq x y z
N MET A 1 -3.58 -12.33 -8.87
CA MET A 1 -4.02 -10.91 -9.03
C MET A 1 -3.09 -10.24 -10.04
N THR A 2 -3.52 -9.18 -10.72
CA THR A 2 -2.66 -8.33 -11.58
C THR A 2 -2.06 -7.18 -10.76
N ALA A 3 -0.98 -6.55 -11.26
CA ALA A 3 -0.36 -5.41 -10.56
C ALA A 3 -1.32 -4.20 -10.42
N ALA A 4 -2.20 -3.97 -11.40
CA ALA A 4 -3.19 -2.90 -11.35
C ALA A 4 -4.26 -3.16 -10.28
N GLU A 5 -4.76 -4.41 -10.19
CA GLU A 5 -5.69 -4.82 -9.13
C GLU A 5 -5.04 -4.74 -7.74
N ALA A 6 -3.78 -5.17 -7.63
CA ALA A 6 -3.00 -5.07 -6.40
C ALA A 6 -2.86 -3.62 -5.94
N ARG A 7 -2.50 -2.71 -6.87
CA ARG A 7 -2.40 -1.28 -6.59
C ARG A 7 -3.73 -0.70 -6.10
N ALA A 8 -4.82 -0.94 -6.83
CA ALA A 8 -6.14 -0.43 -6.44
C ALA A 8 -6.51 -0.90 -5.03
N MET A 9 -6.31 -2.19 -4.73
CA MET A 9 -6.58 -2.77 -3.42
C MET A 9 -5.71 -2.15 -2.30
N ILE A 10 -4.42 -1.93 -2.55
CA ILE A 10 -3.50 -1.29 -1.60
C ILE A 10 -3.92 0.16 -1.31
N VAL A 11 -4.32 0.91 -2.35
CA VAL A 11 -4.82 2.29 -2.21
C VAL A 11 -6.14 2.33 -1.43
N ASP A 12 -7.05 1.39 -1.69
CA ASP A 12 -8.30 1.27 -0.96
C ASP A 12 -8.07 0.88 0.51
N ALA A 13 -7.12 -0.03 0.78
CA ALA A 13 -6.72 -0.39 2.13
C ALA A 13 -6.16 0.82 2.88
N ARG A 14 -5.42 1.70 2.20
CA ARG A 14 -4.94 2.96 2.79
C ARG A 14 -6.09 3.90 3.13
N HIS A 15 -7.11 3.98 2.27
CA HIS A 15 -8.29 4.81 2.53
C HIS A 15 -9.07 4.36 3.78
N GLU A 16 -9.16 3.06 4.01
CA GLU A 16 -9.87 2.51 5.17
C GLU A 16 -9.13 2.71 6.49
N THR A 17 -7.80 2.65 6.47
CA THR A 17 -6.96 2.86 7.67
C THR A 17 -6.62 4.33 7.92
N ALA A 18 -6.85 5.22 6.95
CA ALA A 18 -6.53 6.64 7.09
C ALA A 18 -7.45 7.33 8.12
N ARG A 19 -6.89 7.62 9.30
CA ARG A 19 -7.59 8.40 10.35
C ARG A 19 -7.63 9.91 10.08
N SER A 20 -6.73 10.45 9.27
CA SER A 20 -6.75 11.82 8.75
C SER A 20 -5.69 11.98 7.65
N PHE A 21 -6.05 11.71 6.40
CA PHE A 21 -5.19 12.05 5.27
C PHE A 21 -5.56 13.44 4.75
N ASN A 22 -4.73 14.45 5.05
CA ASN A 22 -5.05 15.87 4.80
C ASN A 22 -4.32 16.48 3.59
N ASN A 23 -3.73 15.67 2.69
CA ASN A 23 -3.01 16.18 1.53
C ASN A 23 -3.76 15.90 0.19
N PRO A 24 -4.58 16.84 -0.32
CA PRO A 24 -5.39 16.64 -1.51
C PRO A 24 -4.58 16.37 -2.78
N ALA A 25 -3.36 16.91 -2.90
CA ALA A 25 -2.50 16.69 -4.07
C ALA A 25 -1.98 15.24 -4.14
N VAL A 26 -1.72 14.63 -2.98
CA VAL A 26 -1.31 13.23 -2.90
C VAL A 26 -2.52 12.31 -3.06
N SER A 27 -3.70 12.69 -2.54
CA SER A 27 -4.96 11.97 -2.78
C SER A 27 -5.28 11.88 -4.27
N GLU A 28 -5.14 12.97 -5.02
CA GLU A 28 -5.39 12.99 -6.46
C GLU A 28 -4.45 12.03 -7.21
N ARG A 29 -3.15 12.03 -6.86
CA ARG A 29 -2.16 11.12 -7.46
C ARG A 29 -2.39 9.66 -7.12
N LEU A 30 -2.88 9.34 -5.92
CA LEU A 30 -3.25 7.98 -5.53
C LEU A 30 -4.38 7.42 -6.40
N GLN A 31 -5.32 8.27 -6.81
CA GLN A 31 -6.46 7.90 -7.65
C GLN A 31 -6.08 7.70 -9.14
N VAL A 32 -4.93 8.22 -9.59
CA VAL A 32 -4.45 7.98 -10.96
C VAL A 32 -3.93 6.53 -11.08
N PRO A 33 -4.39 5.73 -12.05
CA PRO A 33 -4.02 4.31 -12.17
C PRO A 33 -2.51 4.05 -12.22
N ASP A 34 -1.77 4.92 -12.92
CA ASP A 34 -0.31 4.87 -13.06
C ASP A 34 0.39 5.88 -12.13
N GLY A 35 -0.36 6.48 -11.20
CA GLY A 35 0.17 7.44 -10.25
C GLY A 35 1.07 6.75 -9.24
N ASP A 36 2.35 7.10 -9.23
CA ASP A 36 3.27 6.63 -8.19
C ASP A 36 3.57 7.75 -7.20
N VAL A 37 3.48 7.40 -5.93
CA VAL A 37 3.67 8.32 -4.79
C VAL A 37 4.72 7.74 -3.88
N ARG A 38 5.53 8.62 -3.27
CA ARG A 38 6.47 8.20 -2.25
C ARG A 38 5.70 7.88 -0.97
N LEU A 39 6.11 6.86 -0.23
CA LEU A 39 5.45 6.52 1.04
C LEU A 39 5.60 7.65 2.07
N GLU A 40 6.69 8.42 2.03
CA GLU A 40 6.88 9.60 2.89
C GLU A 40 5.79 10.67 2.66
N GLU A 41 5.25 10.77 1.45
CA GLU A 41 4.15 11.69 1.12
C GLU A 41 2.81 11.23 1.74
N LEU A 42 2.73 9.98 2.23
CA LEU A 42 1.54 9.43 2.87
C LEU A 42 1.45 9.75 4.36
N GLU A 43 2.50 10.35 4.93
CA GLU A 43 2.63 10.76 6.33
C GLU A 43 2.21 9.65 7.32
N LEU A 44 2.58 8.40 6.99
CA LEU A 44 2.25 7.22 7.78
C LEU A 44 3.08 7.19 9.05
N ASP A 45 2.44 7.16 10.21
CA ASP A 45 3.13 6.80 11.45
C ASP A 45 3.34 5.27 11.56
N SER A 46 4.05 4.83 12.59
CA SER A 46 4.33 3.40 12.80
C SER A 46 3.07 2.56 13.02
N LEU A 47 2.03 3.13 13.63
CA LEU A 47 0.75 2.45 13.83
C LEU A 47 -0.03 2.38 12.51
N ASP A 48 -0.03 3.46 11.73
CA ASP A 48 -0.63 3.48 10.40
C ASP A 48 -0.02 2.39 9.49
N LEU A 49 1.31 2.21 9.54
CA LEU A 49 2.01 1.16 8.78
C LEU A 49 1.55 -0.24 9.19
N VAL A 50 1.40 -0.50 10.50
CA VAL A 50 0.91 -1.78 11.02
C VAL A 50 -0.53 -2.01 10.57
N GLU A 51 -1.41 -1.04 10.79
CA GLU A 51 -2.83 -1.15 10.44
C GLU A 51 -3.01 -1.34 8.93
N TRP A 52 -2.24 -0.64 8.11
CA TRP A 52 -2.26 -0.77 6.65
C TRP A 52 -1.75 -2.15 6.18
N GLY A 53 -0.64 -2.65 6.73
CA GLY A 53 -0.14 -3.98 6.41
C GLY A 53 -1.15 -5.09 6.73
N VAL A 54 -1.78 -5.02 7.91
CA VAL A 54 -2.84 -5.94 8.32
C VAL A 54 -4.05 -5.87 7.38
N GLU A 55 -4.42 -4.68 6.91
CA GLU A 55 -5.55 -4.52 5.99
C GLU A 55 -5.23 -5.07 4.58
N ILE A 56 -4.01 -4.87 4.09
CA ILE A 56 -3.53 -5.49 2.85
C ILE A 56 -3.55 -7.02 2.96
N GLU A 57 -3.09 -7.57 4.09
CA GLU A 57 -3.08 -9.02 4.33
C GLU A 57 -4.50 -9.60 4.32
N LYS A 58 -5.45 -9.00 5.03
CA LYS A 58 -6.85 -9.44 5.04
C LYS A 58 -7.46 -9.53 3.64
N ARG A 59 -7.11 -8.59 2.76
CA ARG A 59 -7.67 -8.49 1.41
C ARG A 59 -6.97 -9.38 0.39
N SER A 60 -5.65 -9.55 0.54
CA SER A 60 -4.83 -10.29 -0.42
C SER A 60 -4.54 -11.74 -0.03
N GLY A 61 -4.67 -12.08 1.25
CA GLY A 61 -4.22 -13.34 1.83
C GLY A 61 -2.70 -13.46 1.96
N VAL A 62 -1.94 -12.40 1.66
CA VAL A 62 -0.47 -12.40 1.67
C VAL A 62 0.04 -11.56 2.84
N VAL A 63 0.95 -12.14 3.63
CA VAL A 63 1.56 -11.45 4.77
C VAL A 63 2.53 -10.40 4.28
N LEU A 64 2.19 -9.14 4.53
CA LEU A 64 3.01 -7.97 4.26
C LEU A 64 3.33 -7.27 5.59
N ASP A 65 4.53 -7.49 6.11
CA ASP A 65 4.89 -7.00 7.45
C ASP A 65 5.40 -5.55 7.42
N THR A 66 5.67 -5.00 8.61
CA THR A 66 6.17 -3.62 8.71
C THR A 66 7.57 -3.44 8.14
N ALA A 67 8.40 -4.48 8.08
CA ALA A 67 9.72 -4.41 7.48
C ALA A 67 9.62 -4.33 5.94
N ASP A 68 8.71 -5.12 5.36
CA ASP A 68 8.36 -5.03 3.94
C ASP A 68 7.93 -3.59 3.58
N LEU A 69 6.99 -3.03 4.34
CA LEU A 69 6.47 -1.67 4.13
C LEU A 69 7.50 -0.58 4.40
N ALA A 70 8.30 -0.68 5.46
CA ALA A 70 9.32 0.29 5.80
C ALA A 70 10.48 0.31 4.79
N SER A 71 10.69 -0.80 4.08
CA SER A 71 11.71 -0.88 3.01
C SER A 71 11.24 -0.26 1.69
N ALA A 72 9.93 -0.02 1.52
CA ALA A 72 9.36 0.57 0.32
C ALA A 72 9.54 2.09 0.30
N GLY A 73 10.15 2.61 -0.77
CA GLY A 73 10.24 4.06 -0.98
C GLY A 73 8.98 4.62 -1.64
N ARG A 74 8.31 3.79 -2.45
CA ARG A 74 7.20 4.15 -3.33
C ARG A 74 6.06 3.15 -3.26
N LEU A 75 4.86 3.60 -3.62
CA LEU A 75 3.68 2.74 -3.69
C LEU A 75 3.91 1.56 -4.65
N SER A 76 4.59 1.81 -5.78
CA SER A 76 4.99 0.75 -6.72
C SER A 76 5.84 -0.34 -6.08
N ASP A 77 6.67 0.00 -5.09
CA ASP A 77 7.53 -0.97 -4.40
C ASP A 77 6.68 -1.90 -3.52
N VAL A 78 5.68 -1.35 -2.83
CA VAL A 78 4.70 -2.13 -2.05
C VAL A 78 3.96 -3.12 -2.96
N VAL A 79 3.50 -2.65 -4.13
CA VAL A 79 2.84 -3.51 -5.13
C VAL A 79 3.79 -4.62 -5.60
N ALA A 80 5.04 -4.29 -5.91
CA ALA A 80 6.03 -5.27 -6.35
C ALA A 80 6.30 -6.34 -5.28
N THR A 81 6.46 -5.93 -4.02
CA THR A 81 6.66 -6.85 -2.89
C THR A 81 5.48 -7.80 -2.70
N LEU A 82 4.25 -7.27 -2.73
CA LEU A 82 3.03 -8.07 -2.63
C LEU A 82 2.94 -9.12 -3.76
N MET A 83 3.19 -8.69 -5.01
CA MET A 83 3.14 -9.55 -6.19
C MET A 83 4.22 -10.65 -6.15
N ALA A 84 5.43 -10.30 -5.70
CA ALA A 84 6.52 -11.26 -5.52
C ALA A 84 6.17 -12.32 -4.49
N LYS A 85 5.63 -11.92 -3.33
CA LYS A 85 5.18 -12.84 -2.28
C LYS A 85 4.01 -13.72 -2.70
N GLN A 86 3.02 -13.16 -3.40
CA GLN A 86 1.90 -13.93 -3.94
C GLN A 86 2.35 -15.04 -4.90
N THR A 87 3.45 -14.82 -5.64
CA THR A 87 4.02 -15.83 -6.54
C THR A 87 4.84 -16.88 -5.78
N ALA A 88 5.43 -16.52 -4.64
CA ALA A 88 6.22 -17.44 -3.82
C ALA A 88 5.34 -18.41 -2.98
N ASP A 89 4.11 -17.99 -2.65
CA ASP A 89 3.13 -18.79 -1.89
C ASP A 89 2.17 -19.62 -2.78
N ALA A 90 2.28 -19.53 -4.11
CA ALA A 90 1.45 -20.25 -5.09
C ALA A 90 2.08 -21.57 -5.56
#